data_AF-A0A2E6U4D1-F1
#
_entry.id   AF-A0A2E6U4D1-F1
#
_cell.length_a   1.000
_cell.length_b   1.000
_cell.length_c   1.000
_cell.angle_alpha   90.00
_cell.angle_beta   90.00
_cell.angle_gamma   90.00
#
_symmetry.space_group_name_H-M   'P 1'
#
loop_
_entity.id
_entity.type
_entity.pdbx_description
1 polymer ?
#
loop_
_entity_poly.entity_id
_entity_poly.type
_entity_poly.pdbx_seq_one_letter_code
_entity_poly.pdbx_strand_id
1 'polypeptide(L)'
;MRRGLVAVLLVTTLLLPVQAAAYNGLVLSRGSVGEVNLIDQRGENVSLDGLSEEILVVAFVFTHCPDACPVITHTMKAVQAGLDDDLAKHVGFVSITVDPVRDTPERLLAFTEYHGVDWPHLTADNATLEDVWARFGVNVASEVIEAHGSAVDFALEAATVTVINTNGNASEHPVRPTGWNLTVEHADAAGWNISAEEGQYGHMITGVEGVVSPEDWSWWWALQRWNSTSSAWEESPVGLDDIDVLTHPHLALTDSRRNLTDLPSPTGRSSMHLLFDEGNATSHVLNATSAHLMTHGALLGTDMGLNISLDPQWGHMLEAIDGSAAPADWSWYWRLAFWNGTMWEESMVGMDDLTDTMHIAWAPSTVNLSDIPVPGGSGVQGQGDATTCNGHGWVMGSGSSAHCMCDEGYSWREGDRLSCVSDDGEVLVGHATVTYILDGARKPRVQWNGDGWTPEAFTEDLVELAQAEGVIPRPERSNSSPSPGMAAGLVAMLGAALLLERRRS
;
A
#
# COMPACT_ATOMS: atom_id res chain seq x y z
N MET A 1 -28.00 65.19 -3.13
CA MET A 1 -27.63 65.00 -1.71
C MET A 1 -28.20 63.66 -1.23
N ARG A 2 -27.42 62.92 -0.42
CA ARG A 2 -27.65 61.58 0.18
C ARG A 2 -27.31 60.41 -0.76
N ARG A 3 -26.08 59.87 -0.70
CA ARG A 3 -25.48 58.94 0.30
C ARG A 3 -26.11 57.54 0.22
N GLY A 4 -25.35 56.58 -0.31
CA GLY A 4 -25.62 55.15 -0.29
C GLY A 4 -24.37 54.40 -0.72
N LEU A 5 -23.39 54.35 0.19
CA LEU A 5 -22.10 53.69 0.02
C LEU A 5 -22.29 52.23 0.45
N VAL A 6 -22.44 51.32 -0.51
CA VAL A 6 -22.44 49.87 -0.23
C VAL A 6 -20.99 49.44 -0.18
N ALA A 7 -20.47 49.34 1.05
CA ALA A 7 -19.19 48.71 1.33
C ALA A 7 -19.34 47.20 1.08
N VAL A 8 -18.68 46.72 0.03
CA VAL A 8 -18.44 45.29 -0.20
C VAL A 8 -17.51 44.82 0.92
N LEU A 9 -18.08 44.13 1.89
CA LEU A 9 -17.38 43.49 2.98
C LEU A 9 -16.77 42.19 2.41
N LEU A 10 -15.59 42.34 1.80
CA LEU A 10 -14.69 41.25 1.45
C LEU A 10 -14.23 40.61 2.77
N VAL A 11 -15.03 39.66 3.27
CA VAL A 11 -14.58 38.68 4.26
C VAL A 11 -13.53 37.85 3.55
N THR A 12 -12.29 38.31 3.62
CA THR A 12 -11.10 37.52 3.36
C THR A 12 -11.05 36.50 4.47
N THR A 13 -11.62 35.32 4.22
CA THR A 13 -11.28 34.11 4.94
C THR A 13 -9.78 33.94 4.82
N LEU A 14 -9.07 34.35 5.87
CA LEU A 14 -7.67 34.06 6.08
C LEU A 14 -7.57 32.53 6.27
N LEU A 15 -7.54 31.80 5.16
CA LEU A 15 -7.08 30.43 5.13
C LEU A 15 -5.61 30.49 5.55
N LEU A 16 -5.37 30.27 6.85
CA LEU A 16 -4.05 29.86 7.31
C LEU A 16 -3.66 28.67 6.42
N PRO A 17 -2.49 28.70 5.75
CA PRO A 17 -2.03 27.53 5.03
C PRO A 17 -1.91 26.42 6.07
N VAL A 18 -2.77 25.40 5.96
CA VAL A 18 -2.52 24.11 6.60
C VAL A 18 -1.23 23.64 5.97
N GLN A 19 -0.12 23.82 6.69
CA GLN A 19 1.14 23.23 6.29
C GLN A 19 0.92 21.73 6.38
N ALA A 20 0.83 21.07 5.21
CA ALA A 20 0.92 19.63 5.15
C ALA A 20 2.21 19.24 5.85
N ALA A 21 2.09 18.48 6.95
CA ALA A 21 3.24 17.89 7.61
C ALA A 21 3.97 17.02 6.59
N ALA A 22 5.27 17.25 6.42
CA ALA A 22 6.10 16.47 5.51
C ALA A 22 6.65 15.28 6.29
N TYR A 23 5.98 14.14 6.19
CA TYR A 23 6.46 12.87 6.72
C TYR A 23 7.29 12.15 5.66
N ASN A 24 8.31 11.41 6.10
CA ASN A 24 9.14 10.55 5.26
C ASN A 24 8.45 9.19 5.02
N GLY A 25 7.69 8.69 6.00
CA GLY A 25 6.82 7.52 5.85
C GLY A 25 5.47 7.82 5.20
N LEU A 26 4.72 6.76 4.88
CA LEU A 26 3.39 6.84 4.29
C LEU A 26 2.39 7.42 5.28
N VAL A 27 1.77 8.55 4.94
CA VAL A 27 0.76 9.19 5.78
C VAL A 27 -0.57 8.46 5.66
N LEU A 28 -1.15 8.10 6.81
CA LEU A 28 -2.41 7.36 6.89
C LEU A 28 -3.56 8.23 7.40
N SER A 29 -4.73 8.01 6.84
CA SER A 29 -6.00 8.56 7.32
C SER A 29 -6.92 7.44 7.81
N ARG A 30 -6.46 6.66 8.80
CA ARG A 30 -7.21 5.54 9.38
C ARG A 30 -7.87 5.87 10.71
N GLY A 31 -8.90 5.10 11.05
CA GLY A 31 -9.53 5.11 12.38
C GLY A 31 -8.60 4.60 13.48
N SER A 32 -9.06 4.65 14.73
CA SER A 32 -8.34 4.06 15.85
C SER A 32 -8.34 2.54 15.72
N VAL A 33 -7.25 1.88 16.12
CA VAL A 33 -7.19 0.41 16.19
C VAL A 33 -8.04 -0.17 17.33
N GLY A 34 -8.68 0.71 18.11
CA GLY A 34 -9.58 0.35 19.21
C GLY A 34 -8.85 -0.36 20.36
N GLU A 35 -9.64 -0.94 21.26
CA GLU A 35 -9.09 -1.63 22.43
C GLU A 35 -8.42 -2.94 22.01
N VAL A 36 -7.10 -2.99 22.22
CA VAL A 36 -6.25 -4.14 21.93
C VAL A 36 -5.57 -4.56 23.22
N ASN A 37 -5.89 -5.77 23.69
CA ASN A 37 -5.35 -6.37 24.91
C ASN A 37 -4.59 -7.63 24.54
N LEU A 38 -3.28 -7.63 24.79
CA LEU A 38 -2.35 -8.72 24.45
C LEU A 38 -1.54 -9.13 25.68
N ILE A 39 -0.68 -10.14 25.52
CA ILE A 39 0.19 -10.68 26.56
C ILE A 39 1.64 -10.39 26.18
N ASP A 40 2.43 -9.88 27.11
CA ASP A 40 3.85 -9.61 26.89
C ASP A 40 4.76 -10.84 27.12
N GLN A 41 6.06 -10.66 26.88
CA GLN A 41 7.08 -11.68 27.08
C GLN A 41 7.26 -12.15 28.55
N ARG A 42 6.67 -11.44 29.52
CA ARG A 42 6.65 -11.83 30.95
C ARG A 42 5.33 -12.48 31.35
N GLY A 43 4.38 -12.62 30.44
CA GLY A 43 3.06 -13.16 30.71
C GLY A 43 2.10 -12.14 31.34
N GLU A 44 2.42 -10.84 31.27
CA GLU A 44 1.58 -9.76 31.78
C GLU A 44 0.64 -9.25 30.68
N ASN A 45 -0.58 -8.88 31.07
CA ASN A 45 -1.53 -8.29 30.13
C ASN A 45 -1.15 -6.84 29.83
N VAL A 46 -1.00 -6.52 28.54
CA VAL A 46 -0.70 -5.18 28.04
C VAL A 46 -1.87 -4.72 27.18
N SER A 47 -2.44 -3.57 27.54
CA SER A 47 -3.43 -2.86 26.74
C SER A 47 -2.74 -1.75 25.97
N LEU A 48 -2.88 -1.69 24.65
CA LEU A 48 -2.27 -0.62 23.85
C LEU A 48 -2.84 0.75 24.25
N ASP A 49 -4.14 0.85 24.50
CA ASP A 49 -4.79 2.07 25.01
C ASP A 49 -4.35 2.41 26.44
N GLY A 50 -3.91 1.42 27.22
CA GLY A 50 -3.46 1.58 28.59
C GLY A 50 -2.02 2.09 28.73
N LEU A 51 -1.24 2.13 27.65
CA LEU A 51 0.11 2.69 27.67
C LEU A 51 0.05 4.22 27.89
N SER A 52 0.93 4.74 28.73
CA SER A 52 0.95 6.16 29.12
C SER A 52 1.47 7.08 28.02
N GLU A 53 2.23 6.53 27.09
CA GLU A 53 2.90 7.22 26.00
C GLU A 53 1.88 7.64 24.93
N GLU A 54 1.88 8.93 24.61
CA GLU A 54 0.97 9.55 23.64
C GLU A 54 1.29 9.13 22.19
N ILE A 55 2.53 8.77 21.89
CA ILE A 55 2.93 8.26 20.58
C ILE A 55 3.40 6.83 20.75
N LEU A 56 2.95 5.94 19.87
CA LEU A 56 3.32 4.53 19.93
C LEU A 56 3.90 4.07 18.60
N VAL A 57 5.10 3.50 18.66
CA VAL A 57 5.73 2.81 17.54
C VAL A 57 5.38 1.33 17.63
N VAL A 58 4.72 0.79 16.60
CA VAL A 58 4.27 -0.61 16.56
C VAL A 58 4.87 -1.32 15.37
N ALA A 59 5.64 -2.37 15.61
CA ALA A 59 6.20 -3.23 14.55
C ALA A 59 5.64 -4.65 14.62
N PHE A 60 5.43 -5.28 13.46
CA PHE A 60 5.00 -6.68 13.36
C PHE A 60 6.23 -7.56 13.07
N VAL A 61 6.53 -8.49 13.97
CA VAL A 61 7.75 -9.32 13.94
C VAL A 61 7.45 -10.76 14.35
N PHE A 62 8.37 -11.70 14.15
CA PHE A 62 8.29 -13.02 14.78
C PHE A 62 9.68 -13.55 15.12
N THR A 63 9.79 -14.41 16.13
CA THR A 63 11.11 -14.76 16.71
C THR A 63 11.98 -15.62 15.79
N HIS A 64 11.38 -16.28 14.80
CA HIS A 64 12.08 -17.18 13.86
C HIS A 64 12.47 -16.52 12.53
N CYS A 65 12.22 -15.22 12.41
CA CYS A 65 12.49 -14.43 11.23
C CYS A 65 14.00 -14.32 10.96
N PRO A 66 14.50 -14.84 9.81
CA PRO A 66 15.94 -14.98 9.60
C PRO A 66 16.65 -13.67 9.23
N ASP A 67 15.92 -12.65 8.76
CA ASP A 67 16.53 -11.46 8.12
C ASP A 67 15.94 -10.12 8.62
N ALA A 68 14.75 -9.73 8.16
CA ALA A 68 14.24 -8.36 8.31
C ALA A 68 13.86 -7.99 9.76
N CYS A 69 13.31 -8.92 10.54
CA CYS A 69 12.85 -8.62 11.90
C CYS A 69 13.99 -8.27 12.87
N PRO A 70 15.14 -8.97 12.86
CA PRO A 70 16.36 -8.51 13.52
C PRO A 70 16.77 -7.08 13.11
N VAL A 71 16.73 -6.75 11.82
CA VAL A 71 17.09 -5.41 11.31
C VAL A 71 16.14 -4.36 11.88
N ILE A 72 14.83 -4.55 11.71
CA ILE A 72 13.79 -3.66 12.26
C ILE A 72 13.96 -3.46 13.77
N THR A 73 14.18 -4.54 14.52
CA THR A 73 14.38 -4.48 15.98
C THR A 73 15.59 -3.62 16.34
N HIS A 74 16.71 -3.77 15.61
CA HIS A 74 17.90 -2.95 15.83
C HIS A 74 17.72 -1.49 15.40
N THR A 75 16.98 -1.23 14.32
CA THR A 75 16.70 0.13 13.85
C THR A 75 15.77 0.85 14.83
N MET A 76 14.71 0.19 15.34
CA MET A 76 13.86 0.73 16.42
C MET A 76 14.67 1.04 17.67
N LYS A 77 15.61 0.16 18.05
CA LYS A 77 16.52 0.39 19.19
C LYS A 77 17.38 1.64 18.99
N ALA A 78 17.87 1.86 17.77
CA ALA A 78 18.62 3.06 17.43
C ALA A 78 17.76 4.32 17.49
N VAL A 79 16.51 4.26 17.02
CA VAL A 79 15.53 5.35 17.16
C VAL A 79 15.31 5.66 18.64
N GLN A 80 14.94 4.67 19.45
CA GLN A 80 14.70 4.84 20.89
C GLN A 80 15.89 5.47 21.61
N ALA A 81 17.12 5.04 21.29
CA ALA A 81 18.35 5.59 21.87
C ALA A 81 18.70 7.00 21.36
N GLY A 82 18.17 7.41 20.20
CA GLY A 82 18.40 8.70 19.58
C GLY A 82 17.38 9.78 19.95
N LEU A 83 16.27 9.42 20.60
CA LEU A 83 15.26 10.38 21.06
C LEU A 83 15.85 11.34 22.10
N ASP A 84 15.50 12.61 22.00
CA ASP A 84 15.81 13.57 23.06
C ASP A 84 14.98 13.30 24.33
N ASP A 85 15.49 13.73 25.48
CA ASP A 85 14.87 13.46 26.79
C ASP A 85 13.42 13.96 26.89
N ASP A 86 13.02 14.97 26.12
CA ASP A 86 11.66 15.51 26.16
C ASP A 86 10.71 14.63 25.34
N LEU A 87 11.09 14.26 24.12
CA LEU A 87 10.31 13.36 23.27
C LEU A 87 10.28 11.92 23.79
N ALA A 88 11.37 11.41 24.36
CA ALA A 88 11.49 10.03 24.86
C ALA A 88 10.45 9.68 25.94
N LYS A 89 9.91 10.66 26.67
CA LYS A 89 8.86 10.45 27.67
C LYS A 89 7.47 10.19 27.08
N HIS A 90 7.29 10.53 25.81
CA HIS A 90 6.01 10.52 25.12
C HIS A 90 5.93 9.44 24.03
N VAL A 91 7.05 8.79 23.72
CA VAL A 91 7.13 7.76 22.67
C VAL A 91 7.34 6.39 23.29
N GLY A 92 6.36 5.52 23.12
CA GLY A 92 6.44 4.10 23.46
C GLY A 92 6.80 3.27 22.23
N PHE A 93 7.40 2.11 22.47
CA PHE A 93 7.68 1.10 21.44
C PHE A 93 7.00 -0.20 21.82
N VAL A 94 6.48 -0.91 20.83
CA VAL A 94 5.85 -2.24 20.99
C VAL A 94 6.13 -3.06 19.74
N SER A 95 6.30 -4.36 19.91
CA SER A 95 6.28 -5.31 18.80
C SER A 95 5.16 -6.33 18.97
N ILE A 96 4.43 -6.68 17.92
CA ILE A 96 3.34 -7.67 17.94
C ILE A 96 3.73 -8.86 17.07
N THR A 97 3.53 -10.08 17.57
CA THR A 97 3.87 -11.28 16.79
C THR A 97 2.95 -11.51 15.59
N VAL A 98 3.50 -12.08 14.53
CA VAL A 98 2.74 -12.67 13.41
C VAL A 98 2.71 -14.21 13.43
N ASP A 99 3.44 -14.86 14.35
CA ASP A 99 3.47 -16.32 14.53
C ASP A 99 3.09 -16.70 15.99
N PRO A 100 1.81 -16.52 16.40
CA PRO A 100 1.38 -16.85 17.76
C PRO A 100 1.56 -18.33 18.13
N VAL A 101 1.59 -19.22 17.14
CA VAL A 101 1.73 -20.66 17.35
C VAL A 101 3.12 -20.99 17.91
N ARG A 102 4.15 -20.24 17.50
CA ARG A 102 5.52 -20.46 17.96
C ARG A 102 5.98 -19.42 18.96
N ASP A 103 5.53 -18.18 18.86
CA ASP A 103 5.98 -17.07 19.69
C ASP A 103 5.27 -17.07 21.05
N THR A 104 5.65 -18.02 21.89
CA THR A 104 5.25 -18.04 23.30
C THR A 104 5.96 -16.93 24.07
N PRO A 105 5.43 -16.49 25.23
CA PRO A 105 6.08 -15.48 26.07
C PRO A 105 7.55 -15.79 26.36
N GLU A 106 7.89 -17.06 26.59
CA GLU A 106 9.27 -17.49 26.85
C GLU A 106 10.19 -17.30 25.63
N ARG A 107 9.70 -17.55 24.40
CA ARG A 107 10.46 -17.30 23.18
C ARG A 107 10.63 -15.81 22.91
N LEU A 108 9.57 -15.04 23.13
CA LEU A 108 9.62 -13.59 23.00
C LEU A 108 10.60 -12.99 24.02
N LEU A 109 10.66 -13.53 25.24
CA LEU A 109 11.62 -13.09 26.26
C LEU A 109 13.06 -13.35 25.81
N ALA A 110 13.32 -14.55 25.27
CA ALA A 110 14.63 -14.89 24.73
C ALA A 110 15.01 -13.96 23.55
N PHE A 111 14.05 -13.60 22.71
CA PHE A 111 14.25 -12.65 21.61
C PHE A 111 14.57 -11.24 22.13
N THR A 112 13.81 -10.75 23.11
CA THR A 112 14.06 -9.46 23.79
C THR A 112 15.47 -9.40 24.37
N GLU A 113 15.88 -10.44 25.11
CA GLU A 113 17.20 -10.52 25.74
C GLU A 113 18.32 -10.61 24.71
N TYR A 114 18.12 -11.38 23.64
CA TYR A 114 19.11 -11.55 22.57
C TYR A 114 19.40 -10.24 21.83
N HIS A 115 18.37 -9.44 21.52
CA HIS A 115 18.53 -8.14 20.87
C HIS A 115 18.83 -6.99 21.87
N GLY A 116 18.69 -7.24 23.17
CA GLY A 116 18.95 -6.31 24.25
C GLY A 116 18.05 -5.07 24.18
N VAL A 117 16.77 -5.29 23.94
CA VAL A 117 15.70 -4.27 23.88
C VAL A 117 14.83 -4.37 25.14
N ASP A 118 14.06 -3.33 25.47
CA ASP A 118 13.30 -3.27 26.73
C ASP A 118 11.78 -3.10 26.57
N TRP A 119 11.31 -2.92 25.33
CA TRP A 119 9.90 -2.76 25.05
C TRP A 119 9.10 -4.08 25.10
N PRO A 120 7.76 -4.02 25.23
CA PRO A 120 6.91 -5.19 25.18
C PRO A 120 6.90 -5.86 23.81
N HIS A 121 7.13 -7.17 23.79
CA HIS A 121 6.84 -8.03 22.66
C HIS A 121 5.57 -8.81 22.95
N LEU A 122 4.54 -8.62 22.14
CA LEU A 122 3.17 -8.99 22.43
C LEU A 122 2.72 -10.19 21.60
N THR A 123 1.96 -11.07 22.24
CA THR A 123 1.32 -12.25 21.65
C THR A 123 -0.07 -12.47 22.24
N ALA A 124 -0.87 -13.29 21.59
CA ALA A 124 -2.18 -13.75 22.06
C ALA A 124 -2.55 -15.06 21.34
N ASP A 125 -3.76 -15.56 21.58
CA ASP A 125 -4.29 -16.64 20.74
C ASP A 125 -4.52 -16.17 19.30
N ASN A 126 -4.52 -17.12 18.36
CA ASN A 126 -4.57 -16.83 16.93
C ASN A 126 -5.80 -15.99 16.52
N ALA A 127 -6.98 -16.25 17.10
CA ALA A 127 -8.19 -15.51 16.75
C ALA A 127 -8.12 -14.05 17.20
N THR A 128 -7.51 -13.80 18.36
CA THR A 128 -7.25 -12.43 18.84
C THR A 128 -6.25 -11.71 17.94
N LEU A 129 -5.17 -12.38 17.52
CA LEU A 129 -4.18 -11.74 16.64
C LEU A 129 -4.68 -11.52 15.22
N GLU A 130 -5.51 -12.39 14.66
CA GLU A 130 -6.16 -12.17 13.36
C GLU A 130 -6.98 -10.87 13.34
N ASP A 131 -7.77 -10.63 14.40
CA ASP A 131 -8.50 -9.37 14.57
C ASP A 131 -7.55 -8.17 14.69
N VAL A 132 -6.47 -8.29 15.47
CA VAL A 132 -5.46 -7.22 15.57
C VAL A 132 -4.83 -6.93 14.22
N TRP A 133 -4.36 -7.94 13.49
CA TRP A 133 -3.76 -7.76 12.17
C TRP A 133 -4.74 -7.08 11.21
N ALA A 134 -6.01 -7.49 11.19
CA ALA A 134 -7.05 -6.87 10.36
C ALA A 134 -7.28 -5.38 10.69
N ARG A 135 -7.30 -5.00 11.98
CA ARG A 135 -7.43 -3.60 12.42
C ARG A 135 -6.24 -2.73 12.00
N PHE A 136 -5.05 -3.32 11.96
CA PHE A 136 -3.85 -2.66 11.43
C PHE A 136 -3.71 -2.79 9.90
N GLY A 137 -4.58 -3.55 9.22
CA GLY A 137 -4.46 -3.82 7.78
C GLY A 137 -3.20 -4.62 7.42
N VAL A 138 -2.75 -5.50 8.33
CA VAL A 138 -1.64 -6.43 8.12
C VAL A 138 -2.22 -7.77 7.70
N ASN A 139 -1.78 -8.32 6.57
CA ASN A 139 -2.10 -9.69 6.19
C ASN A 139 -0.96 -10.61 6.58
N VAL A 140 -1.31 -11.69 7.26
CA VAL A 140 -0.39 -12.74 7.67
C VAL A 140 -0.79 -14.02 6.94
N ALA A 141 0.09 -14.47 6.05
CA ALA A 141 -0.07 -15.75 5.37
C ALA A 141 0.75 -16.80 6.12
N SER A 142 0.07 -17.84 6.63
CA SER A 142 0.76 -19.05 7.05
C SER A 142 1.18 -19.81 5.80
N GLU A 143 2.47 -20.12 5.68
CA GLU A 143 3.09 -20.85 4.55
C GLU A 143 3.36 -19.99 3.29
N VAL A 144 4.49 -19.28 3.28
CA VAL A 144 5.05 -18.64 2.06
C VAL A 144 6.45 -19.16 1.74
N ILE A 145 6.85 -19.10 0.47
CA ILE A 145 8.19 -19.50 0.00
C ILE A 145 9.26 -18.48 0.43
N GLU A 146 8.87 -17.21 0.65
CA GLU A 146 9.75 -16.11 1.05
C GLU A 146 9.00 -15.20 2.04
N ALA A 147 9.55 -15.02 3.25
CA ALA A 147 8.85 -14.36 4.37
C ALA A 147 8.77 -12.82 4.25
N HIS A 148 9.60 -12.23 3.38
CA HIS A 148 9.72 -10.78 3.19
C HIS A 148 9.84 -10.47 1.71
N GLY A 149 8.84 -9.78 1.15
CA GLY A 149 9.05 -9.03 -0.08
C GLY A 149 10.11 -7.97 0.17
N SER A 150 11.19 -8.03 -0.59
CA SER A 150 12.29 -7.07 -0.53
C SER A 150 11.78 -5.62 -0.55
N ALA A 151 12.42 -4.76 0.24
CA ALA A 151 12.17 -3.34 0.42
C ALA A 151 12.04 -2.52 -0.89
N VAL A 152 10.88 -2.62 -1.53
CA VAL A 152 10.38 -1.64 -2.49
C VAL A 152 8.96 -1.26 -2.07
N ASP A 153 8.72 0.05 -2.05
CA ASP A 153 7.61 0.80 -1.47
C ASP A 153 6.25 0.57 -2.20
N PHE A 154 6.10 -0.59 -2.82
CA PHE A 154 4.91 -1.01 -3.56
C PHE A 154 4.06 -1.93 -2.67
N ALA A 155 3.39 -1.32 -1.70
CA ALA A 155 2.60 -1.94 -0.63
C ALA A 155 1.29 -2.61 -1.12
N LEU A 156 1.39 -3.59 -2.03
CA LEU A 156 0.23 -4.36 -2.51
C LEU A 156 0.23 -5.82 -2.05
N GLU A 157 1.29 -6.32 -1.40
CA GLU A 157 1.36 -7.72 -0.95
C GLU A 157 0.21 -8.11 -0.02
N ALA A 158 -0.24 -7.16 0.81
CA ALA A 158 -1.35 -7.31 1.73
C ALA A 158 -2.63 -6.64 1.22
N ALA A 159 -2.69 -6.20 -0.04
CA ALA A 159 -3.88 -5.55 -0.56
C ALA A 159 -4.92 -6.56 -1.04
N THR A 160 -6.21 -6.28 -0.81
CA THR A 160 -7.30 -7.15 -1.25
C THR A 160 -8.42 -6.38 -1.93
N VAL A 161 -9.11 -7.05 -2.85
CA VAL A 161 -10.34 -6.58 -3.49
C VAL A 161 -11.45 -7.57 -3.18
N THR A 162 -12.46 -7.11 -2.42
CA THR A 162 -13.66 -7.89 -2.15
C THR A 162 -14.74 -7.59 -3.18
N VAL A 163 -15.26 -8.61 -3.87
CA VAL A 163 -16.39 -8.46 -4.78
C VAL A 163 -17.62 -9.13 -4.19
N ILE A 164 -18.71 -8.37 -4.10
CA ILE A 164 -20.04 -8.89 -3.79
C ILE A 164 -20.80 -9.02 -5.10
N ASN A 165 -21.17 -10.24 -5.49
CA ASN A 165 -21.97 -10.43 -6.70
C ASN A 165 -23.44 -10.01 -6.48
N THR A 166 -24.21 -9.93 -7.57
CA THR A 166 -25.64 -9.57 -7.54
C THR A 166 -26.52 -10.57 -6.78
N ASN A 167 -26.02 -11.79 -6.51
CA ASN A 167 -26.69 -12.80 -5.71
C ASN A 167 -26.34 -12.71 -4.21
N GLY A 168 -25.47 -11.76 -3.82
CA GLY A 168 -25.04 -11.55 -2.43
C GLY A 168 -23.89 -12.46 -1.97
N ASN A 169 -23.23 -13.18 -2.88
CA ASN A 169 -22.02 -13.93 -2.55
C ASN A 169 -20.81 -13.01 -2.53
N ALA A 170 -19.97 -13.14 -1.50
CA ALA A 170 -18.73 -12.40 -1.36
C ALA A 170 -17.54 -13.26 -1.78
N SER A 171 -16.62 -12.69 -2.55
CA SER A 171 -15.30 -13.26 -2.81
C SER A 171 -14.23 -12.21 -2.57
N GLU A 172 -13.16 -12.58 -1.87
CA GLU A 172 -12.02 -11.72 -1.64
C GLU A 172 -10.84 -12.22 -2.47
N HIS A 173 -10.17 -11.29 -3.16
CA HIS A 173 -9.08 -11.57 -4.07
C HIS A 173 -7.83 -10.79 -3.65
N PRO A 174 -6.66 -11.44 -3.51
CA PRO A 174 -5.41 -10.73 -3.28
C PRO A 174 -5.02 -9.92 -4.51
N VAL A 175 -4.46 -8.73 -4.30
CA VAL A 175 -3.99 -7.87 -5.38
C VAL A 175 -2.61 -8.35 -5.86
N ARG A 176 -2.55 -8.85 -7.10
CA ARG A 176 -1.30 -9.28 -7.75
C ARG A 176 -1.21 -8.73 -9.17
N PRO A 177 -0.86 -7.44 -9.32
CA PRO A 177 -0.79 -6.81 -10.64
C PRO A 177 0.37 -7.40 -11.44
N THR A 178 0.12 -7.57 -12.73
CA THR A 178 1.15 -7.95 -13.69
C THR A 178 1.89 -6.71 -14.20
N GLY A 179 3.04 -6.91 -14.84
CA GLY A 179 3.75 -5.82 -15.52
C GLY A 179 2.91 -5.12 -16.59
N TRP A 180 1.94 -5.82 -17.20
CA TRP A 180 0.96 -5.18 -18.09
C TRP A 180 0.06 -4.20 -17.34
N ASN A 181 -0.49 -4.59 -16.19
CA ASN A 181 -1.33 -3.70 -15.37
C ASN A 181 -0.55 -2.45 -14.96
N LEU A 182 0.70 -2.65 -14.50
CA LEU A 182 1.55 -1.53 -14.12
C LEU A 182 1.89 -0.62 -15.32
N THR A 183 2.12 -1.21 -16.49
CA THR A 183 2.42 -0.46 -17.72
C THR A 183 1.24 0.42 -18.14
N VAL A 184 0.02 -0.12 -18.12
CA VAL A 184 -1.20 0.65 -18.41
C VAL A 184 -1.35 1.81 -17.41
N GLU A 185 -1.21 1.54 -16.12
CA GLU A 185 -1.31 2.57 -15.08
C GLU A 185 -0.31 3.72 -15.27
N HIS A 186 0.96 3.38 -15.54
CA HIS A 186 1.97 4.40 -15.82
C HIS A 186 1.70 5.16 -17.12
N ALA A 187 1.19 4.47 -18.14
CA ALA A 187 0.86 5.09 -19.42
C ALA A 187 -0.27 6.10 -19.27
N ASP A 188 -1.36 5.72 -18.60
CA ASP A 188 -2.50 6.60 -18.38
C ASP A 188 -2.11 7.82 -17.55
N ALA A 189 -1.36 7.62 -16.46
CA ALA A 189 -0.88 8.72 -15.63
C ALA A 189 0.10 9.66 -16.35
N ALA A 190 0.91 9.12 -17.27
CA ALA A 190 1.83 9.91 -18.08
C ALA A 190 1.20 10.49 -19.37
N GLY A 191 -0.02 10.08 -19.72
CA GLY A 191 -0.68 10.41 -20.98
C GLY A 191 -0.05 9.74 -22.20
N TRP A 192 0.58 8.57 -22.03
CA TRP A 192 1.20 7.80 -23.11
C TRP A 192 0.18 6.88 -23.79
N ASN A 193 0.22 6.84 -25.10
CA ASN A 193 -0.57 5.93 -25.91
C ASN A 193 0.23 4.65 -26.20
N ILE A 194 -0.18 3.54 -25.57
CA ILE A 194 0.43 2.22 -25.78
C ILE A 194 -0.47 1.36 -26.67
N SER A 195 0.14 0.75 -27.67
CA SER A 195 -0.47 -0.27 -28.53
C SER A 195 0.16 -1.62 -28.21
N ALA A 196 -0.67 -2.61 -27.91
CA ALA A 196 -0.23 -3.97 -27.61
C ALA A 196 -1.10 -4.99 -28.38
N GLU A 197 -0.51 -6.15 -28.64
CA GLU A 197 -1.19 -7.32 -29.19
C GLU A 197 -1.16 -8.44 -28.15
N GLU A 198 -2.31 -9.11 -27.97
CA GLU A 198 -2.42 -10.28 -27.09
C GLU A 198 -2.12 -11.54 -27.90
N GLY A 199 -1.05 -12.24 -27.53
CA GLY A 199 -0.61 -13.48 -28.18
C GLY A 199 -0.63 -14.68 -27.24
N GLN A 200 -0.10 -15.82 -27.71
CA GLN A 200 0.05 -17.03 -26.89
C GLN A 200 0.99 -16.88 -25.67
N TYR A 201 1.72 -15.77 -25.60
CA TYR A 201 2.67 -15.42 -24.54
C TYR A 201 2.23 -14.15 -23.78
N GLY A 202 0.95 -13.79 -23.85
CA GLY A 202 0.41 -12.59 -23.23
C GLY A 202 0.52 -11.33 -24.10
N HIS A 203 0.44 -10.19 -23.45
CA HIS A 203 0.53 -8.85 -24.01
C HIS A 203 1.94 -8.54 -24.48
N MET A 204 2.05 -8.22 -25.77
CA MET A 204 3.27 -7.74 -26.37
C MET A 204 3.06 -6.32 -26.86
N ILE A 205 3.92 -5.39 -26.43
CA ILE A 205 3.85 -4.00 -26.89
C ILE A 205 4.35 -3.92 -28.33
N THR A 206 3.49 -3.42 -29.20
CA THR A 206 3.77 -3.22 -30.62
C THR A 206 4.04 -1.75 -30.93
N GLY A 207 3.54 -0.82 -30.11
CA GLY A 207 3.81 0.60 -30.29
C GLY A 207 3.65 1.46 -29.05
N VAL A 208 4.39 2.56 -29.00
CA VAL A 208 4.28 3.58 -27.95
C VAL A 208 4.33 4.96 -28.62
N GLU A 209 3.43 5.87 -28.24
CA GLU A 209 3.33 7.24 -28.78
C GLU A 209 3.24 7.28 -30.32
N GLY A 210 2.59 6.28 -30.92
CA GLY A 210 2.45 6.14 -32.38
C GLY A 210 3.69 5.60 -33.09
N VAL A 211 4.76 5.26 -32.37
CA VAL A 211 5.95 4.59 -32.90
C VAL A 211 5.78 3.08 -32.77
N VAL A 212 5.53 2.42 -33.91
CA VAL A 212 5.24 0.98 -33.99
C VAL A 212 6.50 0.22 -34.44
N SER A 213 6.74 -0.95 -33.86
CA SER A 213 7.82 -1.84 -34.28
C SER A 213 7.58 -2.33 -35.72
N PRO A 214 8.60 -2.32 -36.61
CA PRO A 214 8.43 -2.73 -38.00
C PRO A 214 8.11 -4.22 -38.15
N GLU A 215 7.37 -4.57 -39.20
CA GLU A 215 7.05 -5.98 -39.56
C GLU A 215 8.29 -6.83 -39.88
N ASP A 216 9.42 -6.19 -40.22
CA ASP A 216 10.66 -6.87 -40.57
C ASP A 216 11.53 -7.25 -39.36
N TRP A 217 11.06 -6.95 -38.14
CA TRP A 217 11.77 -7.22 -36.88
C TRP A 217 13.18 -6.60 -36.83
N SER A 218 13.42 -5.53 -37.59
CA SER A 218 14.69 -4.79 -37.55
C SER A 218 14.97 -4.17 -36.17
N TRP A 219 13.91 -3.97 -35.37
CA TRP A 219 13.93 -3.69 -33.94
C TRP A 219 12.55 -3.98 -33.34
N TRP A 220 12.48 -4.15 -32.02
CA TRP A 220 11.23 -4.31 -31.26
C TRP A 220 11.27 -3.49 -29.96
N TRP A 221 10.11 -3.33 -29.34
CA TRP A 221 9.99 -2.79 -27.99
C TRP A 221 10.45 -3.85 -26.99
N ALA A 222 11.64 -3.65 -26.44
CA ALA A 222 12.22 -4.50 -25.43
C ALA A 222 11.81 -4.01 -24.04
N LEU A 223 11.34 -4.95 -23.22
CA LEU A 223 10.95 -4.74 -21.83
C LEU A 223 12.18 -4.90 -20.94
N GLN A 224 12.50 -3.86 -20.19
CA GLN A 224 13.60 -3.86 -19.23
C GLN A 224 13.02 -3.84 -17.82
N ARG A 225 13.69 -4.53 -16.90
CA ARG A 225 13.43 -4.49 -15.46
C ARG A 225 14.66 -3.95 -14.74
N TRP A 226 14.44 -3.28 -13.62
CA TRP A 226 15.54 -2.86 -12.76
C TRP A 226 16.02 -4.01 -11.89
N ASN A 227 17.32 -4.28 -11.92
CA ASN A 227 17.95 -5.22 -11.00
C ASN A 227 18.59 -4.43 -9.84
N SER A 228 17.95 -4.48 -8.67
CA SER A 228 18.40 -3.80 -7.45
C SER A 228 19.79 -4.28 -6.98
N THR A 229 20.12 -5.56 -7.20
CA THR A 229 21.40 -6.15 -6.78
C THR A 229 22.57 -5.63 -7.62
N SER A 230 22.39 -5.51 -8.93
CA SER A 230 23.44 -5.02 -9.84
C SER A 230 23.36 -3.51 -10.07
N SER A 231 22.30 -2.83 -9.58
CA SER A 231 22.01 -1.42 -9.83
C SER A 231 22.04 -1.07 -11.32
N ALA A 232 21.45 -1.94 -12.14
CA ALA A 232 21.43 -1.81 -13.59
C ALA A 232 20.09 -2.25 -14.18
N TRP A 233 19.76 -1.68 -15.33
CA TRP A 233 18.66 -2.14 -16.18
C TRP A 233 19.08 -3.40 -16.93
N GLU A 234 18.19 -4.38 -16.98
CA GLU A 234 18.37 -5.63 -17.71
C GLU A 234 17.09 -6.02 -18.46
N GLU A 235 17.25 -6.72 -19.58
CA GLU A 235 16.11 -7.18 -20.36
C GLU A 235 15.35 -8.27 -19.59
N SER A 236 14.03 -8.14 -19.54
CA SER A 236 13.18 -9.08 -18.83
C SER A 236 13.25 -10.46 -19.51
N PRO A 237 13.46 -11.55 -18.75
CA PRO A 237 13.42 -12.91 -19.30
C PRO A 237 12.00 -13.40 -19.60
N VAL A 238 10.98 -12.66 -19.14
CA VAL A 238 9.56 -12.99 -19.23
C VAL A 238 8.75 -11.84 -19.85
N GLY A 239 7.56 -12.15 -20.35
CA GLY A 239 6.63 -11.17 -20.91
C GLY A 239 6.02 -10.25 -19.84
N LEU A 240 5.29 -9.22 -20.27
CA LEU A 240 4.68 -8.23 -19.38
C LEU A 240 3.73 -8.85 -18.34
N ASP A 241 2.95 -9.86 -18.73
CA ASP A 241 1.99 -10.50 -17.83
C ASP A 241 2.64 -11.37 -16.74
N ASP A 242 3.86 -11.86 -16.99
CA ASP A 242 4.59 -12.74 -16.08
C ASP A 242 5.55 -11.97 -15.15
N ILE A 243 5.63 -10.64 -15.30
CA ILE A 243 6.38 -9.80 -14.36
C ILE A 243 5.61 -9.72 -13.06
N ASP A 244 6.24 -10.20 -12.00
CA ASP A 244 5.83 -9.92 -10.63
C ASP A 244 6.21 -8.49 -10.24
N VAL A 245 5.20 -7.61 -10.23
CA VAL A 245 5.37 -6.19 -9.93
C VAL A 245 5.72 -5.95 -8.46
N LEU A 246 5.35 -6.86 -7.55
CA LEU A 246 5.64 -6.72 -6.12
C LEU A 246 7.16 -6.75 -5.88
N THR A 247 7.88 -7.55 -6.67
CA THR A 247 9.34 -7.67 -6.60
C THR A 247 10.06 -6.80 -7.64
N HIS A 248 9.38 -6.41 -8.72
CA HIS A 248 9.96 -5.61 -9.82
C HIS A 248 9.07 -4.41 -10.21
N PRO A 249 8.91 -3.39 -9.35
CA PRO A 249 8.06 -2.24 -9.62
C PRO A 249 8.69 -1.18 -10.55
N HIS A 250 9.89 -1.44 -11.07
CA HIS A 250 10.59 -0.51 -11.95
C HIS A 250 10.80 -1.14 -13.32
N LEU A 251 10.08 -0.60 -14.29
CA LEU A 251 10.05 -1.10 -15.66
C LEU A 251 10.54 -0.03 -16.64
N ALA A 252 11.07 -0.47 -17.78
CA ALA A 252 11.32 0.43 -18.90
C ALA A 252 11.00 -0.23 -20.22
N LEU A 253 10.53 0.57 -21.18
CA LEU A 253 10.35 0.15 -22.57
C LEU A 253 11.35 0.87 -23.43
N THR A 254 12.16 0.08 -24.14
CA THR A 254 13.25 0.59 -24.95
C THR A 254 13.16 0.04 -26.37
N ASP A 255 13.56 0.82 -27.36
CA ASP A 255 13.96 0.25 -28.64
C ASP A 255 15.14 -0.72 -28.42
N SER A 256 14.99 -1.99 -28.83
CA SER A 256 15.98 -3.08 -28.71
C SER A 256 17.41 -2.74 -29.18
N ARG A 257 17.60 -1.70 -29.98
CA ARG A 257 18.91 -1.25 -30.48
C ARG A 257 19.62 -0.26 -29.56
N ARG A 258 18.92 0.26 -28.54
CA ARG A 258 19.43 1.32 -27.65
C ARG A 258 20.29 0.75 -26.54
N ASN A 259 21.18 1.61 -26.02
CA ASN A 259 21.98 1.27 -24.86
C ASN A 259 21.24 1.65 -23.59
N LEU A 260 21.19 0.74 -22.62
CA LEU A 260 20.48 0.93 -21.36
C LEU A 260 21.14 1.98 -20.45
N THR A 261 22.38 2.41 -20.74
CA THR A 261 23.09 3.46 -19.99
C THR A 261 22.39 4.82 -20.02
N ASP A 262 21.50 5.04 -20.99
CA ASP A 262 20.77 6.30 -21.14
C ASP A 262 19.49 6.34 -20.27
N LEU A 263 19.12 5.20 -19.65
CA LEU A 263 18.04 5.15 -18.67
C LEU A 263 18.52 5.67 -17.32
N PRO A 264 17.76 6.56 -16.65
CA PRO A 264 18.07 6.98 -15.30
C PRO A 264 17.90 5.81 -14.32
N SER A 265 18.55 5.91 -13.16
CA SER A 265 18.23 5.03 -12.04
C SER A 265 16.80 5.30 -11.58
N PRO A 266 16.00 4.25 -11.29
CA PRO A 266 14.64 4.41 -10.84
C PRO A 266 14.58 5.08 -9.46
N THR A 267 13.47 5.76 -9.20
CA THR A 267 13.19 6.48 -7.95
C THR A 267 11.71 6.36 -7.62
N GLY A 268 11.35 6.52 -6.34
CA GLY A 268 9.96 6.45 -5.90
C GLY A 268 9.46 5.01 -5.77
N ARG A 269 8.14 4.85 -5.70
CA ARG A 269 7.46 3.57 -5.40
C ARG A 269 7.47 2.60 -6.57
N SER A 270 7.16 3.13 -7.73
CA SER A 270 7.14 2.45 -9.01
C SER A 270 7.54 3.46 -10.08
N SER A 271 8.34 3.04 -11.04
CA SER A 271 8.76 3.92 -12.14
C SER A 271 8.74 3.20 -13.46
N MET A 272 8.28 3.91 -14.48
CA MET A 272 8.23 3.45 -15.85
C MET A 272 9.03 4.43 -16.71
N HIS A 273 9.96 3.92 -17.50
CA HIS A 273 10.80 4.73 -18.37
C HIS A 273 10.58 4.35 -19.84
N LEU A 274 10.58 5.33 -20.74
CA LEU A 274 10.54 5.09 -22.18
C LEU A 274 11.79 5.65 -22.86
N LEU A 275 12.37 4.87 -23.76
CA LEU A 275 13.54 5.25 -24.55
C LEU A 275 13.41 4.77 -26.01
N PHE A 276 13.05 5.66 -26.92
CA PHE A 276 12.76 5.28 -28.31
C PHE A 276 13.18 6.27 -29.40
N ASP A 277 13.67 7.46 -29.06
CA ASP A 277 14.17 8.46 -30.02
C ASP A 277 15.62 8.89 -29.67
N GLU A 278 16.32 9.67 -30.51
CA GLU A 278 17.66 10.22 -30.24
C GLU A 278 17.72 11.25 -29.08
N GLY A 279 16.69 11.27 -28.22
CA GLY A 279 16.55 12.16 -27.08
C GLY A 279 16.79 11.48 -25.73
N ASN A 280 16.53 12.25 -24.67
CA ASN A 280 16.58 11.75 -23.29
C ASN A 280 15.40 10.80 -23.02
N ALA A 281 15.62 9.81 -22.15
CA ALA A 281 14.55 8.94 -21.66
C ALA A 281 13.45 9.78 -20.98
N THR A 282 12.19 9.51 -21.33
CA THR A 282 11.05 10.02 -20.57
C THR A 282 10.76 9.06 -19.42
N SER A 283 10.42 9.60 -18.26
CA SER A 283 10.24 8.81 -17.04
C SER A 283 8.97 9.26 -16.35
N HIS A 284 8.19 8.30 -15.87
CA HIS A 284 7.03 8.54 -15.05
C HIS A 284 7.17 7.75 -13.74
N VAL A 285 6.90 8.39 -12.62
CA VAL A 285 6.94 7.77 -11.29
C VAL A 285 5.53 7.83 -10.74
N LEU A 286 5.01 6.68 -10.31
CA LEU A 286 3.74 6.65 -9.59
C LEU A 286 3.98 7.12 -8.16
N ASN A 287 3.17 8.08 -7.72
CA ASN A 287 3.24 8.63 -6.37
C ASN A 287 2.31 7.88 -5.40
N ALA A 288 1.27 7.24 -5.91
CA ALA A 288 0.27 6.52 -5.13
C ALA A 288 -0.23 5.30 -5.90
N THR A 289 -0.80 4.34 -5.19
CA THR A 289 -1.46 3.18 -5.82
C THR A 289 -2.96 3.43 -5.93
N SER A 290 -3.50 3.42 -7.14
CA SER A 290 -4.92 3.65 -7.40
C SER A 290 -5.76 2.39 -7.19
N ALA A 291 -7.04 2.58 -6.87
CA ALA A 291 -8.00 1.48 -6.84
C ALA A 291 -8.23 0.87 -8.23
N HIS A 292 -7.93 1.60 -9.31
CA HIS A 292 -7.89 1.07 -10.67
C HIS A 292 -6.85 -0.07 -10.79
N LEU A 293 -5.59 0.21 -10.43
CA LEU A 293 -4.52 -0.78 -10.44
C LEU A 293 -4.83 -1.97 -9.53
N MET A 294 -5.39 -1.73 -8.34
CA MET A 294 -5.83 -2.80 -7.44
C MET A 294 -6.92 -3.68 -8.04
N THR A 295 -7.94 -3.06 -8.66
CA THR A 295 -9.07 -3.79 -9.26
C THR A 295 -8.59 -4.66 -10.42
N HIS A 296 -7.73 -4.10 -11.28
CA HIS A 296 -7.13 -4.86 -12.37
C HIS A 296 -6.23 -5.99 -11.85
N GLY A 297 -5.34 -5.70 -10.90
CA GLY A 297 -4.40 -6.68 -10.35
C GLY A 297 -5.05 -7.78 -9.50
N ALA A 298 -6.26 -7.57 -8.99
CA ALA A 298 -6.98 -8.61 -8.26
C ALA A 298 -7.91 -9.43 -9.16
N LEU A 299 -8.54 -8.83 -10.17
CA LEU A 299 -9.63 -9.47 -10.92
C LEU A 299 -9.24 -9.99 -12.31
N LEU A 300 -8.23 -9.42 -12.98
CA LEU A 300 -7.86 -9.88 -14.32
C LEU A 300 -7.24 -11.28 -14.36
N GLY A 301 -6.60 -11.71 -13.26
CA GLY A 301 -6.09 -13.08 -13.12
C GLY A 301 -7.15 -14.11 -12.72
N THR A 302 -8.41 -13.68 -12.56
CA THR A 302 -9.52 -14.56 -12.17
C THR A 302 -10.42 -14.86 -13.37
N ASP A 303 -11.24 -15.91 -13.30
CA ASP A 303 -12.27 -16.18 -14.33
C ASP A 303 -13.37 -15.08 -14.39
N MET A 304 -13.25 -13.99 -13.62
CA MET A 304 -14.22 -12.90 -13.56
C MET A 304 -13.92 -11.86 -14.65
N GLY A 305 -14.82 -11.75 -15.63
CA GLY A 305 -14.70 -10.74 -16.69
C GLY A 305 -14.88 -9.32 -16.16
N LEU A 306 -13.86 -8.47 -16.28
CA LEU A 306 -13.90 -7.06 -15.87
C LEU A 306 -14.15 -6.15 -17.08
N ASN A 307 -15.11 -5.22 -16.96
CA ASN A 307 -15.35 -4.19 -17.97
C ASN A 307 -15.28 -2.81 -17.34
N ILE A 308 -14.25 -2.05 -17.70
CA ILE A 308 -13.99 -0.69 -17.25
C ILE A 308 -13.96 0.21 -18.48
N SER A 309 -14.72 1.31 -18.43
CA SER A 309 -14.72 2.35 -19.45
C SER A 309 -13.87 3.54 -19.00
N LEU A 310 -13.28 4.27 -19.95
CA LEU A 310 -12.57 5.53 -19.67
C LEU A 310 -13.47 6.71 -20.06
N ASP A 311 -13.98 7.44 -19.06
CA ASP A 311 -14.75 8.66 -19.26
C ASP A 311 -13.84 9.90 -19.29
N PRO A 312 -13.99 10.81 -20.28
CA PRO A 312 -13.14 12.00 -20.38
C PRO A 312 -13.23 12.99 -19.21
N GLN A 313 -14.28 12.92 -18.38
CA GLN A 313 -14.51 13.82 -17.25
C GLN A 313 -14.26 13.14 -15.90
N TRP A 314 -14.52 11.84 -15.79
CA TRP A 314 -14.53 11.11 -14.52
C TRP A 314 -13.50 9.99 -14.42
N GLY A 315 -12.70 9.77 -15.47
CA GLY A 315 -11.68 8.73 -15.49
C GLY A 315 -12.26 7.33 -15.68
N HIS A 316 -11.59 6.32 -15.14
CA HIS A 316 -12.00 4.93 -15.21
C HIS A 316 -13.27 4.67 -14.39
N MET A 317 -14.26 4.07 -15.03
CA MET A 317 -15.54 3.71 -14.43
C MET A 317 -15.83 2.23 -14.63
N LEU A 318 -16.25 1.57 -13.55
CA LEU A 318 -16.62 0.17 -13.60
C LEU A 318 -18.02 0.01 -14.23
N GLU A 319 -18.08 -0.69 -15.37
CA GLU A 319 -19.33 -0.94 -16.09
C GLU A 319 -19.93 -2.30 -15.70
N ALA A 320 -19.09 -3.33 -15.62
CA ALA A 320 -19.54 -4.68 -15.31
C ALA A 320 -18.44 -5.53 -14.67
N ILE A 321 -18.87 -6.46 -13.81
CA ILE A 321 -18.06 -7.58 -13.33
C ILE A 321 -18.81 -8.87 -13.67
N ASP A 322 -18.10 -9.84 -14.26
CA ASP A 322 -18.61 -11.15 -14.68
C ASP A 322 -19.92 -11.04 -15.51
N GLY A 323 -19.91 -10.13 -16.49
CA GLY A 323 -21.07 -9.84 -17.35
C GLY A 323 -22.25 -9.16 -16.65
N SER A 324 -22.17 -8.91 -15.33
CA SER A 324 -23.20 -8.21 -14.56
C SER A 324 -23.01 -6.70 -14.66
N ALA A 325 -23.63 -6.10 -15.67
CA ALA A 325 -23.67 -4.65 -15.86
C ALA A 325 -24.81 -4.00 -15.07
N ALA A 326 -24.59 -2.76 -14.63
CA ALA A 326 -25.67 -1.95 -14.06
C ALA A 326 -26.77 -1.71 -15.12
N PRO A 327 -28.06 -1.84 -14.75
CA PRO A 327 -29.16 -1.66 -15.69
C PRO A 327 -29.34 -0.18 -16.06
N ALA A 328 -29.80 0.07 -17.29
CA ALA A 328 -29.98 1.43 -17.82
C ALA A 328 -31.01 2.30 -17.05
N ASP A 329 -31.81 1.68 -16.19
CA ASP A 329 -32.79 2.36 -15.33
C ASP A 329 -32.20 2.84 -13.99
N TRP A 330 -30.91 2.59 -13.74
CA TRP A 330 -30.20 2.94 -12.51
C TRP A 330 -30.84 2.34 -11.25
N SER A 331 -31.56 1.23 -11.39
CA SER A 331 -32.16 0.52 -10.24
C SER A 331 -31.11 0.03 -9.23
N TRP A 332 -29.87 -0.18 -9.71
CA TRP A 332 -28.66 -0.31 -8.90
C TRP A 332 -27.44 0.07 -9.74
N TYR A 333 -26.30 0.29 -9.09
CA TYR A 333 -25.00 0.52 -9.73
C TYR A 333 -23.88 -0.12 -8.91
N TRP A 334 -22.72 -0.33 -9.52
CA TRP A 334 -21.54 -0.79 -8.80
C TRP A 334 -20.97 0.36 -7.95
N ARG A 335 -20.94 0.16 -6.64
CA ARG A 335 -20.28 1.07 -5.70
C ARG A 335 -18.88 0.59 -5.38
N LEU A 336 -17.96 1.55 -5.27
CA LEU A 336 -16.62 1.37 -4.76
C LEU A 336 -16.62 1.72 -3.27
N ALA A 337 -16.16 0.81 -2.43
CA ALA A 337 -15.95 1.03 -1.01
C ALA A 337 -14.49 0.79 -0.63
N PHE A 338 -14.03 1.42 0.43
CA PHE A 338 -12.71 1.18 1.01
C PHE A 338 -12.81 0.88 2.50
N TRP A 339 -11.86 0.12 3.02
CA TRP A 339 -11.77 -0.17 4.43
C TRP A 339 -11.00 0.92 5.17
N ASN A 340 -11.62 1.56 6.17
CA ASN A 340 -10.97 2.63 6.95
C ASN A 340 -10.16 2.11 8.16
N GLY A 341 -10.12 0.79 8.38
CA GLY A 341 -9.54 0.12 9.55
C GLY A 341 -10.57 -0.49 10.51
N THR A 342 -11.80 0.00 10.49
CA THR A 342 -12.89 -0.43 11.39
C THR A 342 -14.20 -0.77 10.69
N MET A 343 -14.50 -0.11 9.56
CA MET A 343 -15.70 -0.36 8.77
C MET A 343 -15.48 0.00 7.30
N TRP A 344 -16.36 -0.52 6.44
CA TRP A 344 -16.46 -0.16 5.04
C TRP A 344 -17.10 1.23 4.87
N GLU A 345 -16.43 2.09 4.13
CA GLU A 345 -16.95 3.40 3.71
C GLU A 345 -17.05 3.46 2.19
N GLU A 346 -18.09 4.13 1.70
CA GLU A 346 -18.27 4.35 0.26
C GLU A 346 -17.32 5.44 -0.23
N SER A 347 -16.65 5.19 -1.36
CA SER A 347 -15.79 6.16 -2.00
C SER A 347 -16.63 7.27 -2.64
N MET A 348 -16.27 8.52 -2.38
CA MET A 348 -16.86 9.69 -3.06
C MET A 348 -16.15 10.04 -4.36
N VAL A 349 -15.06 9.34 -4.67
CA VAL A 349 -14.22 9.54 -5.85
C VAL A 349 -14.13 8.27 -6.69
N GLY A 350 -13.77 8.42 -7.95
CA GLY A 350 -13.55 7.31 -8.88
C GLY A 350 -12.34 6.46 -8.48
N MET A 351 -12.15 5.34 -9.19
CA MET A 351 -11.08 4.39 -8.88
C MET A 351 -9.66 4.94 -9.13
N ASP A 352 -9.52 5.96 -9.98
CA ASP A 352 -8.23 6.62 -10.24
C ASP A 352 -7.79 7.50 -9.07
N ASP A 353 -8.74 8.18 -8.43
CA ASP A 353 -8.50 9.14 -7.36
C ASP A 353 -8.48 8.48 -5.98
N LEU A 354 -9.14 7.33 -5.83
CA LEU A 354 -9.06 6.53 -4.61
C LEU A 354 -7.68 5.86 -4.55
N THR A 355 -6.82 6.39 -3.70
CA THR A 355 -5.41 6.00 -3.65
C THR A 355 -4.97 5.57 -2.26
N ASP A 356 -3.93 4.73 -2.19
CA ASP A 356 -3.24 4.28 -0.97
C ASP A 356 -4.16 3.60 0.07
N THR A 357 -5.21 2.96 -0.42
CA THR A 357 -6.05 2.06 0.38
C THR A 357 -5.59 0.62 0.24
N MET A 358 -5.57 -0.13 1.35
CA MET A 358 -5.15 -1.55 1.32
C MET A 358 -6.27 -2.48 0.90
N HIS A 359 -7.51 -2.17 1.28
CA HIS A 359 -8.66 -3.03 0.98
C HIS A 359 -9.77 -2.20 0.35
N ILE A 360 -10.19 -2.64 -0.83
CA ILE A 360 -11.32 -2.07 -1.53
C ILE A 360 -12.38 -3.14 -1.74
N ALA A 361 -13.63 -2.71 -1.94
CA ALA A 361 -14.73 -3.60 -2.26
C ALA A 361 -15.60 -3.04 -3.38
N TRP A 362 -16.01 -3.94 -4.28
CA TRP A 362 -17.02 -3.69 -5.29
C TRP A 362 -18.30 -4.42 -4.91
N ALA A 363 -19.40 -3.68 -4.79
CA ALA A 363 -20.71 -4.26 -4.47
C ALA A 363 -21.84 -3.52 -5.21
N PRO A 364 -22.98 -4.18 -5.47
CA PRO A 364 -24.19 -3.48 -5.89
C PRO A 364 -24.64 -2.48 -4.81
N SER A 365 -25.13 -1.32 -5.23
CA SER A 365 -25.66 -0.28 -4.31
C SER A 365 -26.87 -0.74 -3.48
N THR A 366 -27.45 -1.90 -3.77
CA THR A 366 -28.53 -2.55 -3.01
C THR A 366 -28.05 -3.30 -1.76
N VAL A 367 -26.76 -3.65 -1.67
CA VAL A 367 -26.15 -4.31 -0.51
C VAL A 367 -25.85 -3.26 0.55
N ASN A 368 -25.96 -3.51 1.86
CA ASN A 368 -25.49 -2.54 2.86
C ASN A 368 -23.98 -2.66 3.06
N LEU A 369 -23.28 -1.57 3.37
CA LEU A 369 -21.83 -1.61 3.62
C LEU A 369 -21.46 -2.51 4.81
N SER A 370 -22.33 -2.58 5.83
CA SER A 370 -22.16 -3.47 6.99
C SER A 370 -22.24 -4.96 6.66
N ASP A 371 -22.82 -5.31 5.51
CA ASP A 371 -23.00 -6.69 5.07
C ASP A 371 -21.80 -7.17 4.24
N ILE A 372 -20.88 -6.27 3.87
CA ILE A 372 -19.61 -6.61 3.23
C ILE A 372 -18.70 -7.23 4.31
N PRO A 373 -18.16 -8.44 4.11
CA PRO A 373 -17.25 -9.05 5.07
C PRO A 373 -16.03 -8.16 5.33
N VAL A 374 -15.52 -8.21 6.55
CA VAL A 374 -14.25 -7.54 6.86
C VAL A 374 -13.11 -8.18 6.05
N PRO A 375 -12.07 -7.43 5.67
CA PRO A 375 -10.90 -8.00 5.00
C PRO A 375 -10.32 -9.19 5.78
N GLY A 376 -10.01 -10.29 5.10
CA GLY A 376 -9.58 -11.55 5.72
C GLY A 376 -10.70 -12.40 6.35
N GLY A 377 -11.93 -11.86 6.47
CA GLY A 377 -13.09 -12.56 7.01
C GLY A 377 -13.87 -13.38 5.98
N SER A 378 -13.66 -13.11 4.68
CA SER A 378 -14.18 -13.93 3.59
C SER A 378 -13.25 -15.12 3.40
N GLY A 379 -13.49 -16.22 4.11
CA GLY A 379 -12.77 -17.47 3.85
C GLY A 379 -12.74 -17.73 2.34
N VAL A 380 -11.54 -17.78 1.77
CA VAL A 380 -11.26 -17.86 0.32
C VAL A 380 -12.17 -18.90 -0.33
N GLN A 381 -13.28 -18.46 -0.93
CA GLN A 381 -14.15 -19.30 -1.74
C GLN A 381 -13.90 -18.99 -3.22
N GLY A 382 -12.69 -19.32 -3.66
CA GLY A 382 -12.43 -19.65 -5.06
C GLY A 382 -12.92 -21.08 -5.31
N GLN A 383 -13.97 -21.24 -6.10
CA GLN A 383 -14.56 -22.52 -6.44
C GLN A 383 -13.84 -23.12 -7.65
N GLY A 384 -13.01 -24.14 -7.43
CA GLY A 384 -12.57 -25.06 -8.50
C GLY A 384 -11.08 -25.43 -8.49
N ASP A 385 -10.73 -26.41 -7.65
CA ASP A 385 -9.60 -27.34 -7.85
C ASP A 385 -8.15 -26.84 -7.70
N ALA A 386 -7.90 -25.94 -6.74
CA ALA A 386 -6.52 -25.59 -6.31
C ALA A 386 -6.28 -25.60 -4.78
N THR A 387 -7.20 -26.15 -3.97
CA THR A 387 -7.10 -26.10 -2.49
C THR A 387 -7.52 -27.40 -1.78
N THR A 388 -7.52 -28.53 -2.48
CA THR A 388 -7.71 -29.83 -1.81
C THR A 388 -6.39 -30.20 -1.12
N CYS A 389 -6.40 -30.34 0.21
CA CYS A 389 -5.22 -30.74 1.00
C CYS A 389 -4.00 -29.81 0.84
N ASN A 390 -4.23 -28.50 0.73
CA ASN A 390 -3.19 -27.48 0.49
C ASN A 390 -2.38 -27.74 -0.80
N GLY A 391 -2.96 -28.41 -1.80
CA GLY A 391 -2.29 -28.73 -3.07
C GLY A 391 -1.32 -29.93 -3.00
N HIS A 392 -1.22 -30.60 -1.86
CA HIS A 392 -0.29 -31.70 -1.60
C HIS A 392 -0.99 -33.01 -1.19
N GLY A 393 -2.15 -33.26 -1.77
CA GLY A 393 -2.89 -34.51 -1.58
C GLY A 393 -4.32 -34.48 -2.11
N TRP A 394 -5.11 -35.51 -1.75
CA TRP A 394 -6.53 -35.58 -2.07
C TRP A 394 -7.40 -35.95 -0.87
N VAL A 395 -8.62 -35.42 -0.80
CA VAL A 395 -9.55 -35.72 0.30
C VAL A 395 -10.22 -37.09 0.10
N MET A 396 -10.19 -37.91 1.15
CA MET A 396 -10.93 -39.17 1.28
C MET A 396 -12.03 -39.04 2.35
N GLY A 397 -13.23 -39.50 2.04
CA GLY A 397 -14.39 -39.45 2.95
C GLY A 397 -15.25 -38.19 2.79
N SER A 398 -16.28 -38.04 3.64
CA SER A 398 -17.17 -36.89 3.62
C SER A 398 -17.68 -36.51 5.02
N GLY A 399 -18.08 -35.25 5.19
CA GLY A 399 -18.52 -34.72 6.49
C GLY A 399 -17.40 -34.76 7.54
N SER A 400 -17.74 -35.09 8.79
CA SER A 400 -16.77 -35.18 9.91
C SER A 400 -15.75 -36.32 9.79
N SER A 401 -15.86 -37.16 8.75
CA SER A 401 -14.93 -38.26 8.46
C SER A 401 -13.96 -37.96 7.31
N ALA A 402 -14.09 -36.78 6.68
CA ALA A 402 -13.20 -36.36 5.62
C ALA A 402 -11.76 -36.17 6.14
N HIS A 403 -10.78 -36.68 5.41
CA HIS A 403 -9.36 -36.49 5.69
C HIS A 403 -8.52 -36.52 4.42
N CYS A 404 -7.38 -35.86 4.45
CA CYS A 404 -6.43 -35.78 3.36
C CYS A 404 -5.51 -36.98 3.32
N MET A 405 -5.33 -37.51 2.11
CA MET A 405 -4.27 -38.44 1.77
C MET A 405 -3.15 -37.63 1.14
N CYS A 406 -2.09 -37.41 1.92
CA CYS A 406 -0.99 -36.55 1.52
C CYS A 406 -0.02 -37.26 0.57
N ASP A 407 0.59 -36.48 -0.32
CA ASP A 407 1.64 -36.93 -1.24
C ASP A 407 2.95 -37.27 -0.49
N GLU A 408 3.89 -37.96 -1.13
CA GLU A 408 5.16 -38.36 -0.51
C GLU A 408 5.94 -37.13 0.01
N GLY A 409 6.37 -37.17 1.28
CA GLY A 409 7.05 -36.07 1.96
C GLY A 409 6.12 -35.11 2.72
N TYR A 410 4.81 -35.42 2.75
CA TYR A 410 3.81 -34.65 3.47
C TYR A 410 3.01 -35.55 4.42
N SER A 411 2.65 -35.01 5.58
CA SER A 411 1.82 -35.69 6.56
C SER A 411 0.76 -34.77 7.17
N TRP A 412 -0.34 -35.37 7.63
CA TRP A 412 -1.37 -34.74 8.48
C TRP A 412 -0.87 -34.42 9.89
N ARG A 413 -1.30 -33.27 10.42
CA ARG A 413 -0.99 -32.82 11.79
C ARG A 413 -2.05 -33.34 12.78
N GLU A 414 -1.67 -33.52 14.03
CA GLU A 414 -2.62 -33.97 15.07
C GLU A 414 -3.69 -32.89 15.33
N GLY A 415 -4.91 -33.12 14.84
CA GLY A 415 -6.06 -32.23 15.01
C GLY A 415 -6.57 -31.58 13.73
N ASP A 416 -5.74 -31.49 12.69
CA ASP A 416 -6.13 -31.04 11.36
C ASP A 416 -5.88 -32.14 10.33
N ARG A 417 -6.97 -32.76 9.89
CA ARG A 417 -6.95 -33.89 8.96
C ARG A 417 -7.23 -33.45 7.53
N LEU A 418 -7.47 -32.17 7.27
CA LEU A 418 -7.80 -31.66 5.94
C LEU A 418 -6.66 -30.85 5.31
N SER A 419 -5.49 -30.84 5.95
CA SER A 419 -4.25 -30.22 5.47
C SER A 419 -3.10 -31.22 5.42
N CYS A 420 -2.16 -30.98 4.51
CA CYS A 420 -0.93 -31.73 4.35
C CYS A 420 0.25 -30.79 4.58
N VAL A 421 1.11 -31.12 5.55
CA VAL A 421 2.29 -30.31 5.90
C VAL A 421 3.56 -31.06 5.51
N SER A 422 4.59 -30.34 5.07
CA SER A 422 5.88 -30.93 4.72
C SER A 422 6.54 -31.56 5.95
N ASP A 423 7.15 -32.73 5.77
CA ASP A 423 7.89 -33.43 6.83
C ASP A 423 9.18 -32.67 7.23
N ASP A 424 9.67 -31.80 6.35
CA ASP A 424 10.77 -30.86 6.58
C ASP A 424 10.20 -29.58 7.23
N GLY A 425 10.24 -29.51 8.57
CA GLY A 425 9.49 -28.55 9.39
C GLY A 425 9.86 -27.06 9.33
N GLU A 426 10.26 -26.51 8.19
CA GLU A 426 10.46 -25.06 8.02
C GLU A 426 9.26 -24.43 7.30
N VAL A 427 8.24 -24.08 8.09
CA VAL A 427 7.15 -23.20 7.64
C VAL A 427 7.52 -21.75 7.95
N LEU A 428 7.79 -20.97 6.91
CA LEU A 428 7.94 -19.51 6.97
C LEU A 428 6.56 -18.84 7.00
N VAL A 429 6.41 -17.85 7.87
CA VAL A 429 5.22 -16.98 7.93
C VAL A 429 5.50 -15.76 7.06
N GLY A 430 4.64 -15.53 6.07
CA GLY A 430 4.74 -14.38 5.18
C GLY A 430 3.95 -13.22 5.74
N HIS A 431 4.59 -12.08 5.92
CA HIS A 431 3.91 -10.86 6.32
C HIS A 431 4.61 -9.64 5.73
N ALA A 432 3.86 -8.58 5.48
CA ALA A 432 4.45 -7.29 5.16
C ALA A 432 5.27 -6.80 6.36
N THR A 433 6.54 -6.48 6.16
CA THR A 433 7.38 -5.82 7.17
C THR A 433 6.94 -4.38 7.30
N VAL A 434 6.06 -4.11 8.28
CA VAL A 434 5.46 -2.80 8.46
C VAL A 434 5.66 -2.31 9.89
N THR A 435 6.08 -1.06 10.03
CA THR A 435 6.19 -0.32 11.30
C THR A 435 5.27 0.89 11.26
N TYR A 436 4.41 1.04 12.25
CA TYR A 436 3.45 2.15 12.35
C TYR A 436 3.85 3.14 13.44
N ILE A 437 3.50 4.41 13.24
CA ILE A 437 3.48 5.45 14.26
C ILE A 437 2.02 5.82 14.53
N LEU A 438 1.58 5.61 15.76
CA LEU A 438 0.23 5.88 16.23
C LEU A 438 0.20 7.18 17.06
N ASP A 439 -0.90 7.93 16.94
CA ASP A 439 -1.19 9.08 17.80
C ASP A 439 -1.75 8.68 19.19
N GLY A 440 -2.06 9.69 20.01
CA GLY A 440 -2.58 9.51 21.37
C GLY A 440 -3.98 8.91 21.43
N ALA A 441 -4.69 8.84 20.30
CA ALA A 441 -5.97 8.15 20.16
C ALA A 441 -5.82 6.75 19.53
N ARG A 442 -4.58 6.24 19.44
CA ARG A 442 -4.20 4.97 18.80
C ARG A 442 -4.63 4.88 17.34
N LYS A 443 -4.64 6.00 16.63
CA LYS A 443 -4.85 6.01 15.17
C LYS A 443 -3.50 5.88 14.47
N PRO A 444 -3.33 4.95 13.52
CA PRO A 444 -2.15 4.92 12.68
C PRO A 444 -2.08 6.22 11.86
N ARG A 445 -0.98 6.97 12.00
CA ARG A 445 -0.75 8.25 11.30
C ARG A 445 0.33 8.14 10.25
N VAL A 446 1.36 7.35 10.52
CA VAL A 446 2.49 7.14 9.60
C VAL A 446 2.80 5.64 9.54
N GLN A 447 3.10 5.14 8.34
CA GLN A 447 3.48 3.76 8.08
C GLN A 447 4.82 3.72 7.36
N TRP A 448 5.71 2.86 7.83
CA TRP A 448 7.02 2.57 7.24
C TRP A 448 7.05 1.11 6.81
N ASN A 449 7.40 0.89 5.55
CA ASN A 449 7.48 -0.45 4.96
C ASN A 449 8.94 -0.91 4.83
N GLY A 450 9.15 -2.22 4.86
CA GLY A 450 10.47 -2.82 4.77
C GLY A 450 11.30 -2.65 6.05
N ASP A 451 12.58 -2.94 5.90
CA ASP A 451 13.63 -2.83 6.92
C ASP A 451 14.74 -1.83 6.53
N GLY A 452 14.69 -1.27 5.32
CA GLY A 452 15.69 -0.36 4.75
C GLY A 452 15.61 1.10 5.18
N TRP A 453 14.75 1.45 6.13
CA TRP A 453 14.59 2.83 6.62
C TRP A 453 15.67 3.24 7.62
N THR A 454 15.92 4.55 7.72
CA THR A 454 16.98 5.11 8.58
C THR A 454 16.41 5.59 9.92
N PRO A 455 17.11 5.40 11.05
CA PRO A 455 16.68 5.91 12.34
C PRO A 455 16.44 7.42 12.35
N GLU A 456 17.23 8.18 11.59
CA GLU A 456 17.14 9.64 11.51
C GLU A 456 15.82 10.09 10.87
N ALA A 457 15.48 9.54 9.70
CA ALA A 457 14.24 9.89 9.00
C ALA A 457 13.00 9.44 9.78
N PHE A 458 13.06 8.28 10.43
CA PHE A 458 11.99 7.81 11.31
C PHE A 458 11.80 8.73 12.53
N THR A 459 12.91 9.20 13.12
CA THR A 459 12.87 10.14 14.26
C THR A 459 12.29 11.50 13.85
N GLU A 460 12.56 11.98 12.63
CA GLU A 460 11.93 13.21 12.11
C GLU A 460 10.41 13.11 12.06
N ASP A 461 9.87 11.96 11.65
CA ASP A 461 8.42 11.72 11.62
C ASP A 461 7.81 11.68 13.03
N LEU A 462 8.51 11.10 14.01
CA LEU A 462 8.10 11.14 15.42
C LEU A 462 8.06 12.57 15.94
N VAL A 463 9.07 13.37 15.63
CA VAL A 463 9.14 14.79 16.03
C VAL A 463 8.01 15.58 15.38
N GLU A 464 7.76 15.40 14.08
CA GLU A 464 6.68 16.11 13.38
C GLU A 464 5.31 15.74 13.95
N LEU A 465 5.05 14.44 14.21
CA LEU A 465 3.80 14.02 14.82
C LEU A 465 3.65 14.58 16.24
N ALA A 466 4.69 14.52 17.06
CA ALA A 466 4.68 15.06 18.42
C ALA A 466 4.42 16.56 18.45
N GLN A 467 4.94 17.32 17.48
CA GLN A 467 4.63 18.74 17.34
C GLN A 467 3.20 18.97 16.84
N ALA A 468 2.72 18.14 15.91
CA ALA A 468 1.37 18.24 15.36
C ALA A 468 0.29 17.96 16.41
N GLU A 469 0.52 16.97 17.28
CA GLU A 469 -0.36 16.62 18.42
C GLU A 469 -0.18 17.58 19.61
N GLY A 470 0.80 18.49 19.56
CA GLY A 470 1.08 19.45 20.63
C GLY A 470 1.70 18.83 21.88
N VAL A 471 2.29 17.63 21.74
CA VAL A 471 3.02 16.90 22.78
C VAL A 471 4.32 17.62 23.11
N ILE A 472 5.05 18.07 22.08
CA ILE A 472 6.25 18.90 22.22
C ILE A 472 6.07 20.26 21.54
N PRO A 473 6.75 21.32 22.04
CA PRO A 473 6.67 22.65 21.44
C PRO A 473 7.29 22.66 20.04
N ARG A 474 6.58 23.23 19.05
CA ARG A 474 7.18 23.54 17.75
C ARG A 474 8.17 24.70 17.93
N PRO A 475 9.43 24.58 17.49
CA PRO A 475 10.40 25.67 17.64
C PRO A 475 9.89 26.93 16.92
N GLU A 476 9.90 28.07 17.62
CA GLU A 476 9.59 29.35 17.00
C GLU A 476 10.61 29.60 15.89
N ARG A 477 10.14 29.55 14.63
CA ARG A 477 10.98 29.83 13.47
C ARG A 477 11.57 31.22 13.66
N SER A 478 12.90 31.32 13.76
CA SER A 478 13.58 32.61 13.82
C SER A 478 13.11 33.45 12.64
N ASN A 479 12.50 34.59 12.94
CA ASN A 479 11.99 35.53 11.95
C ASN A 479 13.16 36.14 11.15
N SER A 480 13.72 35.39 10.19
CA SER A 480 14.43 35.94 9.04
C SER A 480 13.43 36.08 7.88
N SER A 481 12.32 36.76 8.16
CA SER A 481 11.52 37.39 7.11
C SER A 481 12.09 38.80 6.90
N PRO A 482 12.32 39.27 5.66
CA PRO A 482 12.77 40.63 5.43
C PRO A 482 11.79 41.61 6.07
N SER A 483 12.32 42.64 6.72
CA SER A 483 11.53 43.61 7.47
C SER A 483 10.36 44.20 6.64
N PRO A 484 9.25 44.64 7.28
CA PRO A 484 8.06 45.17 6.59
C PRO A 484 8.32 46.43 5.75
N GLY A 485 9.54 46.98 5.79
CA GLY A 485 9.96 48.15 5.02
C GLY A 485 10.24 47.88 3.54
N MET A 486 10.42 46.63 3.10
CA MET A 486 10.77 46.34 1.69
C MET A 486 9.60 45.83 0.83
N ALA A 487 8.50 45.35 1.42
CA ALA A 487 7.30 44.95 0.67
C ALA A 487 6.45 46.15 0.18
N ALA A 488 6.63 47.34 0.78
CA ALA A 488 5.92 48.55 0.36
C ALA A 488 6.50 49.22 -0.90
N GLY A 489 7.68 48.79 -1.39
CA GLY A 489 8.32 49.38 -2.58
C GLY A 489 7.81 48.85 -3.92
N LEU A 490 7.28 47.62 -3.95
CA LEU A 490 6.94 46.93 -5.21
C LEU A 490 5.45 47.07 -5.61
N VAL A 491 4.56 47.36 -4.67
CA VAL A 491 3.13 47.63 -4.98
C VAL A 491 2.92 49.08 -5.46
N ALA A 492 3.83 50.00 -5.14
CA ALA A 492 3.73 51.40 -5.58
C ALA A 492 4.15 51.63 -7.04
N MET A 493 4.90 50.72 -7.68
CA MET A 493 5.33 50.87 -9.08
C MET A 493 4.35 50.29 -10.11
N LEU A 494 3.45 49.38 -9.71
CA LEU A 494 2.38 48.85 -10.59
C LEU A 494 1.14 49.77 -10.62
N GLY A 495 0.89 50.55 -9.56
CA GLY A 495 -0.20 51.52 -9.54
C GLY A 495 0.05 52.80 -10.36
N ALA A 496 1.32 53.14 -10.64
CA ALA A 496 1.68 54.32 -11.42
C ALA A 496 1.63 54.10 -12.95
N ALA A 497 1.77 52.85 -13.41
CA ALA A 497 1.67 52.52 -14.84
C ALA A 497 0.21 52.55 -15.35
N LEU A 498 -0.75 52.12 -14.52
CA LEU A 498 -2.18 52.05 -14.90
C LEU A 498 -2.93 53.40 -14.84
N LEU A 499 -2.33 54.46 -14.29
CA LEU A 499 -2.90 55.80 -14.25
C LEU A 499 -2.38 56.74 -15.37
N LEU A 500 -1.38 56.33 -16.14
CA LEU A 500 -0.84 57.12 -17.26
C LEU A 500 -1.40 56.72 -18.64
N GLU A 501 -1.98 55.52 -18.79
CA GLU A 501 -2.58 55.08 -20.05
C GLU A 501 -4.04 55.54 -20.27
N ARG A 502 -4.72 56.03 -19.23
CA ARG A 502 -6.09 56.56 -19.36
C ARG A 502 -6.18 58.05 -19.73
N ARG A 503 -5.06 58.66 -20.17
CA ARG A 503 -5.00 60.06 -20.65
C ARG A 503 -4.63 60.22 -22.14
N ARG A 504 -4.55 59.13 -22.91
CA ARG A 504 -4.41 59.17 -24.39
C ARG A 504 -5.23 58.07 -25.07
N SER A 505 -6.55 58.24 -25.10
CA SER A 505 -7.48 57.80 -26.17
C SER A 505 -8.90 58.20 -25.80
#